data_AF-A0AAW8F188-F1
#
_entry.id   AF-A0AAW8F188-F1
#
_cell.length_a   1.000
_cell.length_b   1.000
_cell.length_c   1.000
_cell.angle_alpha   90.00
_cell.angle_beta   90.00
_cell.angle_gamma   90.00
#
_symmetry.space_group_name_H-M   'P 1'
#
loop_
_entity.id
_entity.type
_entity.pdbx_description
1 polymer ?
#
loop_
_entity_poly.entity_id
_entity_poly.type
_entity_poly.pdbx_seq_one_letter_code
_entity_poly.pdbx_strand_id
1 'polypeptide(L)'
;MLKAPGPLIINPLIYAELSIRFGSEHALDSALHPLSIRRDPLPYEAGFLAGIAFVEYRRRGGSRTSTLPGFFINAHAAMTGLRLLSRDASRYNAYFPELALISPRGG
;
A
#
# COMPACT_ATOMS: atom_id res chain seq x y z
N MET A 1 7.17 -20.88 -10.20
CA MET A 1 5.97 -20.74 -11.04
C MET A 1 5.35 -19.37 -10.76
N LEU A 2 5.42 -18.43 -11.70
CA LEU A 2 4.77 -17.11 -11.53
C LEU A 2 3.25 -17.34 -11.63
N LYS A 3 2.55 -17.23 -10.50
CA LYS A 3 1.09 -17.28 -10.45
C LYS A 3 0.53 -16.12 -11.29
N ALA A 4 -0.51 -16.37 -12.09
CA ALA A 4 -1.20 -15.31 -12.84
C ALA A 4 -1.49 -14.10 -11.93
N PRO A 5 -1.38 -12.86 -12.42
CA PRO A 5 -1.62 -11.69 -11.59
C PRO A 5 -3.03 -11.75 -11.01
N GLY A 6 -3.11 -11.70 -9.67
CA GLY A 6 -4.39 -11.59 -8.96
C GLY A 6 -5.00 -10.20 -9.15
N PRO A 7 -6.22 -9.96 -8.63
CA PRO A 7 -6.86 -8.66 -8.75
C PRO A 7 -6.00 -7.55 -8.14
N LEU A 8 -6.05 -6.35 -8.73
CA LEU A 8 -5.47 -5.16 -8.12
C LEU A 8 -6.39 -4.66 -7.01
N ILE A 9 -5.81 -4.37 -5.85
CA ILE A 9 -6.55 -3.99 -4.65
C ILE A 9 -6.05 -2.61 -4.19
N ILE A 10 -7.00 -1.75 -3.83
CA ILE A 10 -6.72 -0.49 -3.14
C ILE A 10 -7.51 -0.40 -1.85
N ASN A 11 -7.01 0.39 -0.91
CA ASN A 11 -7.70 0.76 0.32
C ASN A 11 -8.02 2.27 0.31
N PRO A 12 -8.75 2.81 1.29
CA PRO A 12 -9.10 4.23 1.33
C PRO A 12 -7.91 5.19 1.31
N LEU A 13 -6.74 4.81 1.84
CA LEU A 13 -5.54 5.66 1.80
C LEU A 13 -4.95 5.74 0.39
N ILE A 14 -4.89 4.61 -0.32
CA ILE A 14 -4.46 4.59 -1.73
C ILE A 14 -5.46 5.37 -2.59
N TYR A 15 -6.75 5.21 -2.35
CA TYR A 15 -7.79 5.97 -3.05
C TYR A 15 -7.62 7.49 -2.83
N ALA A 16 -7.37 7.91 -1.59
CA ALA A 16 -7.13 9.31 -1.25
C ALA A 16 -5.85 9.87 -1.91
N GLU A 17 -4.79 9.07 -2.05
CA GLU A 17 -3.59 9.49 -2.77
C GLU A 17 -3.81 9.62 -4.28
N LEU A 18 -4.68 8.80 -4.86
CA LEU A 18 -5.03 8.88 -6.28
C LEU A 18 -5.96 10.07 -6.57
N SER A 19 -6.90 10.36 -5.67
CA SER A 19 -7.96 11.35 -5.89
C SER A 19 -7.44 12.76 -6.15
N ILE A 20 -6.29 13.14 -5.60
CA ILE A 20 -5.67 14.46 -5.80
C ILE A 20 -5.35 14.78 -7.28
N ARG A 21 -5.30 13.75 -8.14
CA ARG A 21 -5.03 13.88 -9.58
C ARG A 21 -6.28 14.06 -10.42
N PHE A 22 -7.48 14.00 -9.82
CA PHE A 22 -8.75 14.02 -10.52
C PHE A 22 -9.61 15.17 -10.02
N GLY A 23 -10.39 15.77 -10.93
CA GLY A 23 -11.29 16.89 -10.60
C GLY A 23 -12.59 16.45 -9.91
N SER A 24 -12.88 15.15 -9.87
CA SER A 24 -14.07 14.60 -9.22
C SER A 24 -13.90 13.12 -8.87
N GLU A 25 -14.71 12.64 -7.93
CA GLU A 25 -14.81 11.21 -7.59
C GLU A 25 -15.18 10.37 -8.81
N HIS A 26 -16.12 10.85 -9.63
CA HIS A 26 -16.54 10.17 -10.85
C HIS A 26 -15.40 10.02 -11.88
N ALA A 27 -14.53 11.02 -12.02
CA ALA A 27 -13.39 10.95 -12.92
C ALA A 27 -12.35 9.92 -12.46
N LEU A 28 -12.10 9.83 -11.16
CA LEU A 28 -11.24 8.78 -10.58
C LEU A 28 -11.87 7.40 -10.78
N ASP A 29 -13.15 7.25 -10.46
CA ASP A 29 -13.86 5.98 -10.57
C ASP A 29 -13.88 5.46 -12.01
N SER A 30 -14.10 6.36 -12.97
CA SER A 30 -14.03 6.05 -14.40
C SER A 30 -12.63 5.63 -14.84
N ALA A 31 -11.57 6.24 -14.29
CA ALA A 31 -10.19 5.87 -14.58
C ALA A 31 -9.78 4.52 -13.98
N LEU A 32 -10.35 4.15 -12.83
CA LEU A 32 -10.08 2.87 -12.16
C LEU A 32 -10.90 1.71 -12.72
N HIS A 33 -12.06 1.98 -13.34
CA HIS A 33 -12.97 0.95 -13.85
C HIS A 33 -12.31 -0.06 -14.81
N PRO A 34 -11.52 0.35 -15.84
CA PRO A 34 -10.87 -0.57 -16.76
C PRO A 34 -9.85 -1.52 -16.11
N LEU A 35 -9.34 -1.17 -14.93
CA LEU A 35 -8.33 -1.94 -14.20
C LEU A 35 -8.94 -3.01 -13.28
N SER A 36 -10.28 -3.08 -13.20
CA SER A 36 -11.01 -4.02 -12.32
C SER A 36 -10.50 -3.99 -10.86
N ILE A 37 -10.25 -2.78 -10.36
CA ILE A 37 -9.71 -2.54 -9.02
C ILE A 37 -10.73 -2.96 -7.96
N ARG A 38 -10.32 -3.86 -7.06
CA ARG A 38 -11.08 -4.17 -5.86
C ARG A 38 -10.79 -3.14 -4.76
N ARG A 39 -11.84 -2.58 -4.17
CA ARG A 39 -11.75 -1.67 -3.02
C ARG A 39 -11.97 -2.47 -1.74
N ASP A 40 -10.93 -2.62 -0.95
CA ASP A 40 -11.00 -3.29 0.34
C ASP A 40 -11.03 -2.24 1.46
N PRO A 41 -11.79 -2.47 2.56
CA PRO A 41 -11.71 -1.62 3.74
C PRO A 41 -10.29 -1.69 4.34
N LEU A 42 -9.94 -0.70 5.18
CA LEU A 42 -8.72 -0.76 5.97
C LEU A 42 -9.05 -1.30 7.37
N PRO A 43 -8.61 -2.52 7.74
CA PRO A 43 -8.90 -3.09 9.06
C PRO A 43 -8.29 -2.26 10.19
N TYR A 44 -8.94 -2.22 11.35
CA TYR A 44 -8.42 -1.50 12.53
C TYR A 44 -7.10 -2.12 13.03
N GLU A 45 -6.97 -3.43 12.92
CA GLU A 45 -5.78 -4.19 13.29
C GLU A 45 -4.57 -3.79 12.43
N ALA A 46 -4.79 -3.46 11.15
CA ALA A 46 -3.75 -2.92 10.29
C ALA A 46 -3.27 -1.56 10.80
N GLY A 47 -4.17 -0.75 11.38
CA GLY A 47 -3.80 0.50 12.04
C GLY A 47 -2.96 0.31 13.29
N PHE A 48 -3.27 -0.70 14.11
CA PHE A 48 -2.46 -1.04 15.27
C PHE A 48 -1.03 -1.42 14.86
N LEU A 49 -0.87 -2.34 13.90
CA LEU A 49 0.45 -2.74 13.42
C LEU A 49 1.21 -1.60 12.75
N ALA A 50 0.52 -0.77 11.97
CA ALA A 50 1.12 0.42 11.35
C ALA A 50 1.67 1.38 12.41
N GLY A 51 0.95 1.60 13.50
CA GLY A 51 1.38 2.43 14.62
C GLY A 51 2.64 1.91 15.30
N ILE A 52 2.68 0.62 15.64
CA ILE A 52 3.87 -0.03 16.22
C ILE A 52 5.07 0.12 15.30
N ALA A 53 4.92 -0.24 14.02
CA ALA A 53 5.98 -0.14 13.03
C ALA A 53 6.47 1.30 12.83
N PHE A 54 5.56 2.28 12.81
CA PHE A 54 5.91 3.69 12.67
C PHE A 54 6.68 4.22 13.87
N VAL A 55 6.30 3.86 15.10
CA VAL A 55 7.04 4.26 16.31
C VAL A 55 8.45 3.69 16.28
N GLU A 56 8.62 2.41 15.94
CA GLU A 56 9.92 1.78 15.78
C GLU A 56 10.77 2.43 14.68
N TYR A 57 10.15 2.78 13.56
CA TYR A 57 10.79 3.56 12.51
C TYR A 57 11.34 4.90 13.00
N ARG A 58 10.52 5.65 13.74
CA ARG A 58 10.92 6.95 14.28
C ARG A 58 12.02 6.84 15.33
N ARG A 59 11.97 5.81 16.19
CA ARG A 59 13.01 5.52 17.20
C ARG A 59 14.38 5.23 16.58
N ARG A 60 14.41 4.56 15.43
CA ARG A 60 15.65 4.22 14.70
C ARG A 60 16.21 5.36 13.85
N GLY A 61 15.76 6.60 14.06
CA GLY A 61 16.20 7.76 13.27
C GLY A 61 15.67 7.76 11.84
N GLY A 62 14.54 7.08 11.59
CA GLY A 62 13.92 6.99 10.28
C GLY A 62 13.80 8.34 9.60
N SER A 63 14.26 8.42 8.34
CA SER A 63 14.21 9.66 7.55
C SER A 63 12.78 10.22 7.46
N ARG A 64 12.60 11.51 7.23
CA ARG A 64 11.25 12.10 7.09
C ARG A 64 10.48 11.63 5.83
N THR A 65 11.03 10.69 5.08
CA THR A 65 10.50 10.24 3.78
C THR A 65 9.43 9.15 3.88
N SER A 66 9.40 8.36 4.97
CA SER A 66 8.34 7.36 5.18
C SER A 66 7.21 7.97 6.00
N THR A 67 6.06 8.14 5.37
CA THR A 67 4.86 8.70 5.97
C THR A 67 4.03 7.60 6.64
N LEU A 68 3.24 7.98 7.66
CA LEU A 68 2.34 7.05 8.35
C LEU A 68 1.38 6.30 7.40
N PRO A 69 0.77 6.92 6.36
CA PRO A 69 -0.02 6.21 5.35
C PRO A 69 0.70 5.02 4.70
N GLY A 70 2.00 5.14 4.42
CA GLY A 70 2.80 4.03 3.89
C GLY A 70 2.84 2.83 4.84
N PHE A 71 2.92 3.06 6.16
CA PHE A 71 2.87 1.99 7.14
C PHE A 71 1.50 1.31 7.21
N PHE A 72 0.40 2.05 7.04
CA PHE A 72 -0.94 1.47 6.96
C PHE A 72 -1.09 0.58 5.72
N ILE A 73 -0.58 1.00 4.57
CA ILE A 73 -0.63 0.22 3.33
C ILE A 73 0.15 -1.10 3.51
N ASN A 74 1.34 -1.05 4.10
CA ASN A 74 2.15 -2.24 4.34
C ASN A 74 1.50 -3.18 5.37
N ALA A 75 0.98 -2.63 6.47
CA ALA A 75 0.31 -3.41 7.49
C ALA A 75 -0.94 -4.10 6.95
N HIS A 76 -1.76 -3.38 6.15
CA HIS A 76 -2.92 -3.99 5.49
C HIS A 76 -2.48 -5.17 4.63
N ALA A 77 -1.48 -4.97 3.76
CA ALA A 77 -1.03 -6.04 2.87
C ALA A 77 -0.46 -7.25 3.62
N ALA A 78 0.36 -7.02 4.65
CA ALA A 78 0.95 -8.08 5.47
C ALA A 78 -0.12 -8.91 6.20
N MET A 79 -1.11 -8.25 6.83
CA MET A 79 -2.16 -8.94 7.58
C MET A 79 -3.13 -9.74 6.72
N THR A 80 -3.35 -9.31 5.48
CA THR A 80 -4.34 -9.91 4.57
C THR A 80 -3.71 -10.86 3.56
N GLY A 81 -2.41 -11.14 3.67
CA GLY A 81 -1.68 -12.03 2.77
C GLY A 81 -1.59 -11.49 1.34
N LEU A 82 -1.68 -10.16 1.17
CA LEU A 82 -1.56 -9.50 -0.13
C LEU A 82 -0.09 -9.23 -0.48
N ARG A 83 0.14 -9.02 -1.78
CA ARG A 83 1.44 -8.59 -2.29
C ARG A 83 1.42 -7.10 -2.53
N LEU A 84 2.46 -6.38 -2.10
CA LEU A 84 2.56 -4.94 -2.32
C LEU A 84 3.18 -4.65 -3.69
N LEU A 85 2.44 -3.97 -4.56
CA LEU A 85 2.95 -3.43 -5.82
C LEU A 85 3.57 -2.06 -5.55
N SER A 86 4.89 -1.94 -5.66
CA SER A 86 5.57 -0.65 -5.46
C SER A 86 6.83 -0.51 -6.32
N ARG A 87 7.09 0.73 -6.76
CA ARG A 87 8.33 1.10 -7.45
C ARG A 87 9.52 1.25 -6.50
N ASP A 88 9.28 1.40 -5.21
CA ASP A 88 10.32 1.55 -4.20
C ASP A 88 10.37 0.32 -3.28
N ALA A 89 10.85 -0.81 -3.79
CA ALA A 89 10.94 -2.06 -3.02
C ALA A 89 11.87 -1.95 -1.79
N SER A 90 12.76 -0.96 -1.76
CA SER A 90 13.84 -0.90 -0.77
C SER A 90 13.39 -0.55 0.66
N ARG A 91 12.20 0.03 0.83
CA ARG A 91 11.80 0.68 2.10
C ARG A 91 10.93 -0.16 3.04
N TYR A 92 10.36 -1.26 2.57
CA TYR A 92 9.21 -1.87 3.25
C TYR A 92 9.52 -3.15 4.05
N ASN A 93 10.62 -3.84 3.75
CA ASN A 93 10.95 -5.13 4.37
C ASN A 93 11.42 -5.05 5.83
N ALA A 94 11.87 -3.89 6.30
CA ALA A 94 12.44 -3.76 7.65
C ALA A 94 11.41 -3.92 8.78
N TYR A 95 10.12 -3.65 8.51
CA TYR A 95 9.04 -3.70 9.50
C TYR A 95 7.96 -4.74 9.17
N PHE A 96 7.93 -5.22 7.92
CA PHE A 96 6.99 -6.24 7.46
C PHE A 96 7.77 -7.29 6.65
N PRO A 97 8.57 -8.16 7.30
CA PRO A 97 9.50 -9.06 6.60
C PRO A 97 8.79 -10.12 5.75
N GLU A 98 7.55 -10.46 6.08
CA GLU A 98 6.73 -11.41 5.32
C GLU A 98 6.00 -10.77 4.12
N LEU A 99 6.11 -9.45 3.96
CA LEU A 99 5.42 -8.73 2.90
C LEU A 99 6.07 -9.01 1.55
N ALA A 100 5.36 -9.75 0.70
CA ALA A 100 5.81 -10.03 -0.65
C ALA A 100 5.68 -8.79 -1.55
N LEU A 101 6.80 -8.35 -2.11
CA LEU A 101 6.87 -7.18 -3.00
C LEU A 101 6.80 -7.59 -4.48
N ILE A 102 6.05 -6.80 -5.24
CA ILE A 102 6.09 -6.79 -6.70
C ILE A 102 6.63 -5.44 -7.12
N SER A 103 7.79 -5.43 -7.77
CA SER A 103 8.32 -4.23 -8.40
C SER A 103 8.33 -4.42 -9.91
N PRO A 104 7.55 -3.65 -10.66
CA PRO A 104 7.75 -3.57 -12.09
C PRO A 104 9.16 -3.00 -12.30
N ARG A 105 10.04 -3.75 -12.98
CA ARG A 105 11.29 -3.16 -13.46
C ARG A 105 10.88 -1.98 -14.34
N GLY A 106 11.44 -0.80 -14.07
CA GLY A 106 11.32 0.32 -15.00
C GLY A 106 11.81 -0.14 -16.36
N GLY A 107 10.99 0.06 -17.39
CA GLY A 107 11.50 0.15 -18.75
C GLY A 107 12.31 1.42 -18.91
#